data_AF-A0A8J7L5N5-F1
#
_entry.id   AF-A0A8J7L5N5-F1
#
_cell.length_a   1.000
_cell.length_b   1.000
_cell.length_c   1.000
_cell.angle_alpha   90.00
_cell.angle_beta   90.00
_cell.angle_gamma   90.00
#
_symmetry.space_group_name_H-M   'P 1'
#
loop_
_entity.id
_entity.type
_entity.pdbx_description
1 polymer ?
#
loop_
_entity_poly.entity_id
_entity_poly.type
_entity_poly.pdbx_seq_one_letter_code
_entity_poly.pdbx_strand_id
1 'polypeptide(L)'
;MNSSQSAQLRSEITAMPDWLRRPIGKASEISTVQRIIKQRQIHTICEEGRCPNRGECYAQKTATFLLMGPICTRSCAFCQVDKGHAPMPVDLEEPQKVAEAVQLLGLRYVVLTSVARDDLPDQGAGQFVKTMETIRQLNPETQIEVLTPDFWGGTGAGEAGQRQRIAMIVQAKPACFNHNVETVRRLTGPVRRGAKYDRSLRVLSLVKEINPTIPTKSGLMLGHGETIEEVVETMKDLRAVGCDRLTIGQYMRPSLEHLPVQKYWTPEEFDALSSVAWKIGFSHVRSGPLVRSSYHAGEEG
;
A
#
# COMPACT_ATOMS: atom_id res chain seq x y z
N MET A 1 -20.35 -22.02 -17.26
CA MET A 1 -21.03 -20.79 -16.77
C MET A 1 -22.37 -20.68 -17.49
N ASN A 2 -23.49 -20.61 -16.77
CA ASN A 2 -24.82 -20.48 -17.39
C ASN A 2 -25.07 -19.04 -17.88
N SER A 3 -25.95 -18.89 -18.88
CA SER A 3 -26.25 -17.60 -19.53
C SER A 3 -26.80 -16.53 -18.59
N SER A 4 -27.46 -16.91 -17.49
CA SER A 4 -27.96 -15.97 -16.47
C SER A 4 -26.83 -15.38 -15.61
N GLN A 5 -25.85 -16.21 -15.20
CA GLN A 5 -24.68 -15.74 -14.46
C GLN A 5 -23.80 -14.82 -15.30
N SER A 6 -23.66 -15.09 -16.60
CA SER A 6 -22.88 -14.21 -17.49
C SER A 6 -23.60 -12.88 -17.78
N ALA A 7 -24.93 -12.88 -17.84
CA ALA A 7 -25.73 -11.66 -17.98
C ALA A 7 -25.66 -10.77 -16.72
N GLN A 8 -25.72 -11.37 -15.54
CA GLN A 8 -25.63 -10.66 -14.26
C GLN A 8 -24.22 -10.09 -14.02
N LEU A 9 -23.17 -10.84 -14.37
CA LEU A 9 -21.79 -10.34 -14.34
C LEU A 9 -21.57 -9.17 -15.32
N ARG A 10 -22.24 -9.19 -16.49
CA ARG A 10 -22.17 -8.08 -17.47
C ARG A 10 -22.90 -6.81 -16.99
N SER A 11 -24.01 -6.94 -16.26
CA SER A 11 -24.71 -5.76 -15.72
C SER A 11 -23.94 -5.06 -14.58
N GLU A 12 -23.02 -5.76 -13.91
CA GLU A 12 -22.18 -5.20 -12.84
C GLU A 12 -20.90 -4.52 -13.34
N ILE A 13 -20.59 -4.58 -14.64
CA ILE A 13 -19.37 -4.00 -15.20
C ILE A 13 -19.67 -2.58 -15.67
N THR A 14 -19.38 -1.62 -14.81
CA THR A 14 -19.33 -0.20 -15.19
C THR A 14 -18.14 0.01 -16.12
N ALA A 15 -18.39 0.50 -17.34
CA ALA A 15 -17.36 0.79 -18.32
C ALA A 15 -16.33 1.77 -17.75
N MET A 16 -15.04 1.43 -17.87
CA MET A 16 -13.96 2.28 -17.37
C MET A 16 -13.89 3.57 -18.19
N PRO A 17 -14.03 4.75 -17.54
CA PRO A 17 -13.92 6.04 -18.18
C PRO A 17 -12.57 6.29 -18.85
N ASP A 18 -12.55 7.22 -19.81
CA ASP A 18 -11.36 7.50 -20.61
C ASP A 18 -10.23 8.16 -19.79
N TRP A 19 -10.55 8.95 -18.76
CA TRP A 19 -9.53 9.58 -17.91
C TRP A 19 -8.73 8.59 -17.04
N LEU A 20 -9.19 7.33 -16.95
CA LEU A 20 -8.45 6.24 -16.29
C LEU A 20 -7.58 5.45 -17.27
N ARG A 21 -7.71 5.68 -18.58
CA ARG A 21 -6.90 5.03 -19.60
C ARG A 21 -5.61 5.83 -19.80
N ARG A 22 -4.51 5.35 -19.22
CA ARG A 22 -3.16 5.88 -19.49
C ARG A 22 -2.22 4.80 -20.02
N PRO A 23 -1.28 5.17 -20.92
CA PRO A 23 -0.20 4.29 -21.32
C PRO A 23 0.75 4.04 -20.14
N ILE A 24 1.32 2.83 -20.05
CA ILE A 24 2.13 2.35 -18.92
C ILE A 24 3.54 2.98 -18.89
N GLY A 25 3.88 3.82 -19.88
CA GLY A 25 5.19 4.46 -20.05
C GLY A 25 6.08 3.76 -21.09
N LYS A 26 7.39 4.06 -21.09
CA LYS A 26 8.34 3.47 -22.04
C LYS A 26 8.63 2.01 -21.70
N ALA A 27 8.47 1.12 -22.67
CA ALA A 27 8.68 -0.32 -22.49
C ALA A 27 10.12 -0.70 -22.05
N SER A 28 11.13 0.09 -22.43
CA SER A 28 12.55 -0.20 -22.16
C SER A 28 12.96 -0.05 -20.69
N GLU A 29 12.36 0.90 -19.97
CA GLU A 29 12.67 1.14 -18.55
C GLU A 29 12.01 0.07 -17.68
N ILE A 30 10.76 -0.29 -18.01
CA ILE A 30 10.00 -1.35 -17.36
C ILE A 30 10.69 -2.71 -17.54
N SER A 31 11.14 -3.04 -18.74
CA SER A 31 11.78 -4.34 -19.02
C SER A 31 13.08 -4.54 -18.23
N THR A 32 13.84 -3.46 -17.99
CA THR A 32 15.07 -3.53 -17.18
C THR A 32 14.76 -3.87 -15.73
N VAL A 33 13.78 -3.19 -15.13
CA VAL A 33 13.34 -3.43 -13.75
C VAL A 33 12.78 -4.84 -13.61
N GLN A 34 11.89 -5.26 -14.52
CA GLN A 34 11.32 -6.60 -14.55
C GLN A 34 12.40 -7.69 -14.64
N ARG A 35 13.43 -7.49 -15.48
CA ARG A 35 14.54 -8.43 -15.61
C ARG A 35 15.30 -8.59 -14.29
N ILE A 36 15.62 -7.50 -13.61
CA ILE A 36 16.35 -7.54 -12.32
C ILE A 36 15.50 -8.23 -11.25
N ILE A 37 14.23 -7.84 -11.11
CA ILE A 37 13.29 -8.46 -10.17
C ILE A 37 13.22 -9.97 -10.38
N LYS A 38 13.06 -10.41 -11.63
CA LYS A 38 13.00 -11.83 -11.99
C LYS A 38 14.32 -12.56 -11.73
N GLN A 39 15.46 -11.96 -12.08
CA GLN A 39 16.78 -12.56 -11.87
C GLN A 39 17.11 -12.74 -10.39
N ARG A 40 16.65 -11.80 -9.53
CA ARG A 40 16.86 -11.85 -8.09
C ARG A 40 15.79 -12.64 -7.34
N GLN A 41 14.75 -13.11 -8.03
CA GLN A 41 13.63 -13.85 -7.42
C GLN A 41 12.97 -13.08 -6.26
N ILE A 42 12.79 -11.77 -6.45
CA ILE A 42 12.10 -10.88 -5.51
C ILE A 42 10.81 -10.35 -6.14
N HIS A 43 9.98 -9.67 -5.36
CA HIS A 43 8.68 -9.19 -5.80
C HIS A 43 8.51 -7.68 -5.61
N THR A 44 7.70 -7.06 -6.48
CA THR A 44 7.28 -5.66 -6.31
C THR A 44 5.78 -5.57 -6.47
N ILE A 45 5.13 -4.75 -5.64
CA ILE A 45 3.69 -4.50 -5.80
C ILE A 45 3.39 -3.74 -7.11
N CYS A 46 4.40 -3.08 -7.68
CA CYS A 46 4.33 -2.45 -9.00
C CYS A 46 3.95 -3.47 -10.08
N GLU A 47 4.57 -4.65 -10.04
CA GLU A 47 4.34 -5.74 -10.99
C GLU A 47 3.14 -6.60 -10.58
N GLU A 48 3.10 -7.07 -9.34
CA GLU A 48 2.02 -7.94 -8.83
C GLU A 48 0.64 -7.24 -8.90
N GLY A 49 0.61 -5.93 -8.57
CA GLY A 49 -0.59 -5.09 -8.65
C GLY A 49 -0.82 -4.45 -10.02
N ARG A 50 -0.06 -4.87 -11.04
CA ARG A 50 -0.09 -4.33 -12.42
C ARG A 50 -0.24 -2.80 -12.48
N CYS A 51 0.55 -2.09 -11.69
CA CYS A 51 0.39 -0.66 -11.47
C CYS A 51 0.51 0.15 -12.78
N PRO A 52 -0.43 1.08 -13.07
CA PRO A 52 -0.34 1.93 -14.26
C PRO A 52 0.80 2.95 -14.17
N ASN A 53 1.29 3.25 -12.97
CA ASN A 53 2.30 4.30 -12.73
C ASN A 53 3.74 3.78 -12.80
N ARG A 54 3.96 2.50 -13.11
CA ARG A 54 5.28 1.87 -12.96
C ARG A 54 6.36 2.54 -13.81
N GLY A 55 6.07 2.92 -15.05
CA GLY A 55 7.05 3.58 -15.92
C GLY A 55 7.50 4.92 -15.34
N GLU A 56 6.55 5.71 -14.85
CA GLU A 56 6.84 6.99 -14.20
C GLU A 56 7.64 6.81 -12.90
N CYS A 57 7.20 5.92 -12.00
CA CYS A 57 7.91 5.66 -10.75
C CYS A 57 9.35 5.16 -10.99
N TYR A 58 9.55 4.26 -11.96
CA TYR A 58 10.88 3.74 -12.28
C TYR A 58 11.78 4.81 -12.88
N ALA A 59 11.26 5.68 -13.75
CA ALA A 59 12.00 6.83 -14.27
C ALA A 59 12.42 7.79 -13.14
N GLN A 60 11.58 7.96 -12.12
CA GLN A 60 11.88 8.74 -10.92
C GLN A 60 12.79 8.02 -9.91
N LYS A 61 13.31 6.82 -10.24
CA LYS A 61 14.17 6.02 -9.36
C LYS A 61 13.48 5.62 -8.05
N THR A 62 12.20 5.26 -8.15
CA THR A 62 11.37 4.76 -7.04
C THR A 62 10.74 3.41 -7.38
N ALA A 63 10.78 2.46 -6.44
CA ALA A 63 10.06 1.20 -6.56
C ALA A 63 9.48 0.77 -5.20
N THR A 64 8.48 -0.12 -5.24
CA THR A 64 7.85 -0.67 -4.05
C THR A 64 8.01 -2.19 -4.00
N PHE A 65 8.86 -2.68 -3.11
CA PHE A 65 9.13 -4.11 -2.94
C PHE A 65 8.06 -4.76 -2.06
N LEU A 66 7.64 -5.96 -2.45
CA LEU A 66 6.69 -6.80 -1.70
C LEU A 66 7.47 -7.90 -0.99
N LEU A 67 7.73 -7.70 0.29
CA LEU A 67 8.43 -8.64 1.16
C LEU A 67 7.56 -9.84 1.52
N MET A 68 8.20 -10.99 1.70
CA MET A 68 7.59 -12.26 2.12
C MET A 68 6.46 -12.73 1.20
N GLY A 69 6.44 -12.19 -0.03
CA GLY A 69 5.47 -12.50 -1.07
C GLY A 69 5.87 -13.72 -1.91
N PRO A 70 5.20 -13.93 -3.06
CA PRO A 70 4.15 -13.08 -3.64
C PRO A 70 2.74 -13.41 -3.11
N ILE A 71 2.58 -14.46 -2.30
CA ILE A 71 1.28 -15.00 -1.92
C ILE A 71 0.87 -14.53 -0.52
N CYS A 72 -0.38 -14.07 -0.38
CA CYS A 72 -0.97 -13.65 0.89
C CYS A 72 -2.08 -14.62 1.32
N THR A 73 -2.12 -14.98 2.61
CA THR A 73 -3.19 -15.81 3.18
C THR A 73 -4.43 -15.01 3.56
N ARG A 74 -4.30 -13.68 3.69
CA ARG A 74 -5.45 -12.77 3.85
C ARG A 74 -6.09 -12.46 2.50
N SER A 75 -7.43 -12.39 2.49
CA SER A 75 -8.25 -12.29 1.28
C SER A 75 -8.98 -10.94 1.14
N CYS A 76 -8.29 -9.81 1.38
CA CYS A 76 -8.85 -8.48 1.12
C CYS A 76 -9.47 -8.42 -0.29
N ALA A 77 -10.73 -7.99 -0.38
CA ALA A 77 -11.56 -8.18 -1.57
C ALA A 77 -11.27 -7.18 -2.71
N PHE A 78 -10.40 -6.20 -2.45
CA PHE A 78 -9.87 -5.25 -3.45
C PHE A 78 -8.47 -5.64 -3.96
N CYS A 79 -7.77 -6.52 -3.24
CA CYS A 79 -6.32 -6.68 -3.36
C CYS A 79 -5.96 -7.66 -4.48
N GLN A 80 -5.06 -7.24 -5.38
CA GLN A 80 -4.61 -8.03 -6.52
C GLN A 80 -3.53 -9.07 -6.18
N VAL A 81 -2.86 -8.94 -5.04
CA VAL A 81 -1.85 -9.92 -4.59
C VAL A 81 -2.50 -11.30 -4.48
N ASP A 82 -1.84 -12.30 -5.07
CA ASP A 82 -2.32 -13.68 -5.13
C ASP A 82 -2.68 -14.24 -3.76
N LYS A 83 -3.75 -15.02 -3.74
CA LYS A 83 -4.31 -15.62 -2.52
C LYS A 83 -3.86 -17.07 -2.40
N GLY A 84 -3.29 -17.42 -1.26
CA GLY A 84 -2.83 -18.78 -0.98
C GLY A 84 -3.51 -19.41 0.22
N HIS A 85 -3.55 -20.73 0.23
CA HIS A 85 -4.04 -21.49 1.38
C HIS A 85 -3.04 -21.52 2.54
N ALA A 86 -1.74 -21.54 2.23
CA ALA A 86 -0.65 -21.57 3.19
C ALA A 86 0.37 -20.45 2.88
N PRO A 87 1.06 -19.92 3.90
CA PRO A 87 2.10 -18.93 3.70
C PRO A 87 3.32 -19.55 3.00
N MET A 88 4.03 -18.73 2.22
CA MET A 88 5.31 -19.12 1.64
C MET A 88 6.41 -19.16 2.73
N PRO A 89 7.40 -20.07 2.62
CA PRO A 89 8.59 -20.01 3.46
C PRO A 89 9.26 -18.63 3.38
N VAL A 90 9.76 -18.12 4.50
CA VAL A 90 10.51 -16.86 4.50
C VAL A 90 11.88 -17.11 3.86
N ASP A 91 12.20 -16.32 2.83
CA ASP A 91 13.55 -16.28 2.27
C ASP A 91 14.43 -15.37 3.14
N LEU A 92 15.44 -15.96 3.79
CA LEU A 92 16.36 -15.23 4.66
C LEU A 92 17.35 -14.35 3.88
N GLU A 93 17.52 -14.60 2.58
CA GLU A 93 18.34 -13.77 1.68
C GLU A 93 17.56 -12.65 1.01
N GLU A 94 16.23 -12.60 1.15
CA GLU A 94 15.38 -11.54 0.59
C GLU A 94 15.89 -10.12 0.92
N PRO A 95 16.32 -9.80 2.16
CA PRO A 95 16.89 -8.49 2.50
C PRO A 95 18.10 -8.12 1.62
N GLN A 96 19.00 -9.07 1.39
CA GLN A 96 20.20 -8.89 0.57
C GLN A 96 19.83 -8.72 -0.91
N LYS A 97 18.95 -9.57 -1.42
CA LYS A 97 18.46 -9.52 -2.80
C LYS A 97 17.77 -8.19 -3.11
N VAL A 98 16.96 -7.67 -2.17
CA VAL A 98 16.33 -6.35 -2.29
C VAL A 98 17.38 -5.24 -2.29
N ALA A 99 18.32 -5.23 -1.35
CA ALA A 99 19.36 -4.21 -1.27
C ALA A 99 20.24 -4.15 -2.53
N GLU A 100 20.58 -5.30 -3.11
CA GLU A 100 21.31 -5.37 -4.38
C GLU A 100 20.47 -4.89 -5.56
N ALA A 101 19.16 -5.17 -5.57
CA ALA A 101 18.27 -4.65 -6.60
C ALA A 101 18.13 -3.12 -6.52
N VAL A 102 18.05 -2.56 -5.31
CA VAL A 102 18.08 -1.11 -5.06
C VAL A 102 19.33 -0.49 -5.66
N GLN A 103 20.49 -1.10 -5.43
CA GLN A 103 21.78 -0.64 -5.95
C GLN A 103 21.83 -0.70 -7.48
N LEU A 104 21.48 -1.84 -8.07
CA LEU A 104 21.51 -2.06 -9.52
C LEU A 104 20.58 -1.11 -10.29
N LEU A 105 19.45 -0.73 -9.68
CA LEU A 105 18.48 0.18 -10.27
C LEU A 105 18.79 1.66 -10.01
N GLY A 106 19.70 1.94 -9.07
CA GLY A 106 20.04 3.28 -8.61
C GLY A 106 18.83 3.98 -7.99
N LEU A 107 18.05 3.28 -7.15
CA LEU A 107 16.85 3.84 -6.54
C LEU A 107 17.22 4.85 -5.44
N ARG A 108 16.59 6.02 -5.48
CA ARG A 108 16.77 7.08 -4.47
C ARG A 108 15.73 7.00 -3.35
N TYR A 109 14.56 6.45 -3.68
CA TYR A 109 13.47 6.24 -2.73
C TYR A 109 12.92 4.83 -2.88
N VAL A 110 12.76 4.13 -1.76
CA VAL A 110 12.24 2.76 -1.74
C VAL A 110 11.06 2.70 -0.80
N VAL A 111 9.98 2.07 -1.26
CA VAL A 111 8.87 1.68 -0.38
C VAL A 111 8.98 0.19 -0.12
N LEU A 112 9.00 -0.22 1.13
CA LEU A 112 8.90 -1.62 1.53
C LEU A 112 7.46 -1.90 1.96
N THR A 113 6.82 -2.91 1.39
CA THR A 113 5.54 -3.43 1.87
C THR A 113 5.62 -4.94 2.02
N SER A 114 4.61 -5.59 2.57
CA SER A 114 4.57 -7.03 2.69
C SER A 114 3.16 -7.58 2.54
N VAL A 115 3.07 -8.88 2.30
CA VAL A 115 1.87 -9.63 2.63
C VAL A 115 1.67 -9.70 4.15
N ALA A 116 0.47 -10.03 4.61
CA ALA A 116 0.24 -10.31 6.02
C ALA A 116 0.79 -11.70 6.36
N ARG A 117 1.55 -11.80 7.46
CA ARG A 117 2.21 -13.02 7.93
C ARG A 117 1.73 -13.40 9.32
N ASP A 118 0.43 -13.68 9.43
CA ASP A 118 -0.20 -14.09 10.69
C ASP A 118 0.37 -15.42 11.24
N ASP A 119 1.14 -16.15 10.44
CA ASP A 119 1.86 -17.38 10.80
C ASP A 119 3.19 -17.14 11.55
N LEU A 120 3.80 -15.95 11.41
CA LEU A 120 5.07 -15.63 12.05
C LEU A 120 4.87 -15.01 13.44
N PRO A 121 5.68 -15.35 14.46
CA PRO A 121 5.55 -14.78 15.81
C PRO A 121 5.67 -13.24 15.86
N ASP A 122 6.53 -12.67 15.02
CA ASP A 122 6.74 -11.22 14.88
C ASP A 122 5.93 -10.62 13.72
N GLN A 123 5.11 -11.43 13.04
CA GLN A 123 4.34 -11.09 11.85
C GLN A 123 5.17 -10.45 10.72
N GLY A 124 6.46 -10.77 10.64
CA GLY A 124 7.38 -10.28 9.62
C GLY A 124 7.97 -8.90 9.91
N ALA A 125 7.75 -8.31 11.09
CA ALA A 125 8.32 -7.01 11.46
C ALA A 125 9.87 -7.03 11.41
N GLY A 126 10.50 -8.14 11.81
CA GLY A 126 11.95 -8.31 11.70
C GLY A 126 12.46 -8.32 10.26
N GLN A 127 11.66 -8.82 9.31
CA GLN A 127 12.03 -8.83 7.89
C GLN A 127 12.07 -7.40 7.32
N PHE A 128 11.13 -6.54 7.72
CA PHE A 128 11.18 -5.11 7.40
C PHE A 128 12.46 -4.47 7.95
N VAL A 129 12.74 -4.65 9.25
CA VAL A 129 13.92 -4.08 9.90
C VAL A 129 15.21 -4.52 9.20
N LYS A 130 15.37 -5.83 9.00
CA LYS A 130 16.56 -6.38 8.36
C LYS A 130 16.74 -5.88 6.93
N THR A 131 15.64 -5.79 6.16
CA THR A 131 15.69 -5.22 4.80
C THR A 131 16.09 -3.75 4.80
N MET A 132 15.56 -2.95 5.73
CA MET A 132 15.95 -1.54 5.87
C MET A 132 17.42 -1.37 6.21
N GLU A 133 17.94 -2.16 7.15
CA GLU A 133 19.35 -2.15 7.56
C GLU A 133 20.26 -2.55 6.42
N THR A 134 19.95 -3.64 5.72
CA THR A 134 20.74 -4.11 4.57
C THR A 134 20.71 -3.11 3.42
N ILE A 135 19.56 -2.47 3.12
CA ILE A 135 19.50 -1.41 2.11
C ILE A 135 20.43 -0.26 2.48
N ARG A 136 20.42 0.21 3.73
CA ARG A 136 21.27 1.34 4.17
C ARG A 136 22.76 1.02 4.15
N GLN A 137 23.13 -0.23 4.45
CA GLN A 137 24.53 -0.66 4.38
C GLN A 137 25.06 -0.60 2.93
N LEU A 138 24.26 -1.02 1.95
CA LEU A 138 24.67 -1.05 0.55
C LEU A 138 24.38 0.27 -0.20
N ASN A 139 23.39 1.03 0.25
CA ASN A 139 22.82 2.20 -0.42
C ASN A 139 22.53 3.33 0.61
N PRO A 140 23.57 3.96 1.18
CA PRO A 140 23.40 4.89 2.30
C PRO A 140 22.56 6.14 1.98
N GLU A 141 22.49 6.54 0.71
CA GLU A 141 21.74 7.72 0.24
C GLU A 141 20.25 7.42 -0.03
N THR A 142 19.84 6.14 -0.02
CA THR A 142 18.45 5.75 -0.36
C THR A 142 17.53 5.95 0.83
N GLN A 143 16.48 6.75 0.65
CA GLN A 143 15.41 6.90 1.64
C GLN A 143 14.43 5.71 1.59
N ILE A 144 13.88 5.34 2.75
CA ILE A 144 13.03 4.15 2.89
C ILE A 144 11.70 4.50 3.58
N GLU A 145 10.59 4.40 2.87
CA GLU A 145 9.22 4.36 3.43
C GLU A 145 8.80 2.91 3.67
N VAL A 146 8.03 2.68 4.74
CA VAL A 146 7.39 1.38 4.99
C VAL A 146 5.88 1.51 4.81
N LEU A 147 5.26 0.56 4.12
CA LEU A 147 3.80 0.38 4.03
C LEU A 147 3.44 -0.94 4.71
N THR A 148 2.99 -0.88 5.95
CA THR A 148 2.91 -2.06 6.81
C THR A 148 1.53 -2.70 6.85
N PRO A 149 1.45 -4.02 7.12
CA PRO A 149 0.24 -4.63 7.68
C PRO A 149 -0.17 -4.02 9.03
N ASP A 150 -1.28 -4.49 9.59
CA ASP A 150 -1.79 -4.03 10.89
C ASP A 150 -1.08 -4.69 12.10
N PHE A 151 -0.30 -5.75 11.89
CA PHE A 151 0.40 -6.54 12.90
C PHE A 151 -0.50 -7.07 14.03
N TRP A 152 -1.77 -7.37 13.73
CA TRP A 152 -2.74 -7.81 14.73
C TRP A 152 -2.85 -9.33 14.91
N GLY A 153 -2.69 -10.12 13.85
CA GLY A 153 -3.06 -11.55 13.84
C GLY A 153 -2.08 -12.47 14.58
N GLY A 154 -2.28 -13.79 14.46
CA GLY A 154 -1.28 -14.77 14.88
C GLY A 154 -0.95 -14.87 16.38
N THR A 155 0.18 -15.49 16.67
CA THR A 155 0.73 -15.61 18.02
C THR A 155 1.13 -14.25 18.57
N GLY A 156 0.76 -13.94 19.81
CA GLY A 156 0.96 -12.60 20.38
C GLY A 156 0.04 -11.54 19.77
N ALA A 157 -1.13 -11.94 19.26
CA ALA A 157 -2.21 -11.04 18.90
C ALA A 157 -2.64 -10.17 20.09
N GLY A 158 -3.07 -8.95 19.79
CA GLY A 158 -3.47 -7.96 20.79
C GLY A 158 -2.55 -6.74 20.81
N GLU A 159 -2.94 -5.75 21.61
CA GLU A 159 -2.34 -4.41 21.58
C GLU A 159 -0.86 -4.41 21.96
N ALA A 160 -0.46 -5.20 22.97
CA ALA A 160 0.92 -5.27 23.42
C ALA A 160 1.85 -5.80 22.31
N GLY A 161 1.47 -6.89 21.66
CA GLY A 161 2.23 -7.45 20.55
C GLY A 161 2.23 -6.53 19.33
N GLN A 162 1.08 -5.92 19.00
CA GLN A 162 0.97 -4.96 17.90
C GLN A 162 1.93 -3.79 18.12
N ARG A 163 1.93 -3.21 19.32
CA ARG A 163 2.82 -2.12 19.72
C ARG A 163 4.29 -2.54 19.63
N GLN A 164 4.65 -3.73 20.08
CA GLN A 164 6.03 -4.24 20.00
C GLN A 164 6.51 -4.33 18.54
N ARG A 165 5.72 -4.91 17.65
CA ARG A 165 6.05 -5.06 16.22
C ARG A 165 6.17 -3.72 15.51
N ILE A 166 5.26 -2.78 15.80
CA ILE A 166 5.36 -1.40 15.30
C ILE A 166 6.63 -0.72 15.82
N ALA A 167 6.94 -0.88 17.12
CA ALA A 167 8.12 -0.29 17.73
C ALA A 167 9.43 -0.76 17.07
N MET A 168 9.52 -2.03 16.69
CA MET A 168 10.69 -2.55 15.95
C MET A 168 10.94 -1.75 14.67
N ILE A 169 9.89 -1.53 13.86
CA ILE A 169 10.01 -0.80 12.59
C ILE A 169 10.25 0.69 12.83
N VAL A 170 9.58 1.30 13.81
CA VAL A 170 9.80 2.71 14.17
C VAL A 170 11.23 2.96 14.66
N GLN A 171 11.82 2.03 15.43
CA GLN A 171 13.21 2.10 15.86
C GLN A 171 14.20 2.01 14.70
N ALA A 172 13.83 1.35 13.61
CA ALA A 172 14.57 1.37 12.35
C ALA A 172 14.43 2.71 11.60
N LYS A 173 13.72 3.72 12.12
CA LYS A 173 13.65 5.11 11.61
C LYS A 173 13.35 5.22 10.10
N PRO A 174 12.21 4.68 9.60
CA PRO A 174 11.82 4.90 8.21
C PRO A 174 11.62 6.40 7.94
N ALA A 175 11.85 6.83 6.69
CA ALA A 175 11.60 8.19 6.23
C ALA A 175 10.10 8.55 6.31
N CYS A 176 9.23 7.55 6.16
CA CYS A 176 7.80 7.64 6.38
C CYS A 176 7.24 6.28 6.81
N PHE A 177 6.31 6.28 7.77
CA PHE A 177 5.56 5.10 8.18
C PHE A 177 4.14 5.18 7.61
N ASN A 178 3.84 4.31 6.65
CA ASN A 178 2.57 4.26 5.96
C ASN A 178 1.75 3.05 6.42
N HIS A 179 0.48 3.28 6.77
CA HIS A 179 -0.50 2.24 6.98
C HIS A 179 -1.86 2.71 6.45
N ASN A 180 -2.37 2.03 5.43
CA ASN A 180 -3.62 2.43 4.79
C ASN A 180 -4.84 1.96 5.58
N VAL A 181 -5.82 2.86 5.76
CA VAL A 181 -7.18 2.51 6.17
C VAL A 181 -7.99 1.91 5.01
N GLU A 182 -7.60 2.20 3.77
CA GLU A 182 -8.14 1.76 2.47
C GLU A 182 -9.55 2.26 2.14
N THR A 183 -10.46 2.28 3.12
CA THR A 183 -11.86 2.67 2.93
C THR A 183 -12.44 3.24 4.23
N VAL A 184 -13.65 3.78 4.14
CA VAL A 184 -14.42 4.30 5.27
C VAL A 184 -14.84 3.21 6.26
N ARG A 185 -15.16 3.60 7.50
CA ARG A 185 -15.52 2.72 8.62
C ARG A 185 -16.56 1.66 8.25
N ARG A 186 -17.68 2.07 7.64
CA ARG A 186 -18.81 1.19 7.23
C ARG A 186 -18.36 0.07 6.28
N LEU A 187 -17.44 0.36 5.37
CA LEU A 187 -17.01 -0.57 4.31
C LEU A 187 -15.78 -1.40 4.67
N THR A 188 -15.19 -1.19 5.85
CA THR A 188 -13.95 -1.90 6.23
C THR A 188 -14.13 -3.42 6.25
N GLY A 189 -15.25 -3.92 6.79
CA GLY A 189 -15.55 -5.36 6.81
C GLY A 189 -15.57 -6.02 5.43
N PRO A 190 -16.41 -5.56 4.48
CA PRO A 190 -16.48 -6.16 3.14
C PRO A 190 -15.20 -5.94 2.32
N VAL A 191 -14.52 -4.79 2.45
CA VAL A 191 -13.32 -4.47 1.66
C VAL A 191 -12.08 -5.18 2.20
N ARG A 192 -11.88 -5.20 3.53
CA ARG A 192 -10.64 -5.63 4.19
C ARG A 192 -10.89 -6.81 5.14
N ARG A 193 -11.07 -7.99 4.57
CA ARG A 193 -11.21 -9.24 5.36
C ARG A 193 -10.03 -9.42 6.33
N GLY A 194 -10.34 -9.43 7.63
CA GLY A 194 -9.36 -9.58 8.72
C GLY A 194 -8.88 -8.28 9.35
N ALA A 195 -9.06 -7.12 8.70
CA ALA A 195 -8.71 -5.82 9.28
C ALA A 195 -9.91 -5.17 9.97
N LYS A 196 -9.62 -4.22 10.89
CA LYS A 196 -10.63 -3.36 11.52
C LYS A 196 -10.18 -1.91 11.42
N TYR A 197 -11.16 -1.02 11.29
CA TYR A 197 -10.93 0.40 11.07
C TYR A 197 -10.16 1.02 12.25
N ASP A 198 -10.66 0.85 13.47
CA ASP A 198 -10.01 1.40 14.67
C ASP A 198 -8.63 0.79 14.94
N ARG A 199 -8.42 -0.49 14.59
CA ARG A 199 -7.08 -1.11 14.67
C ARG A 199 -6.09 -0.46 13.70
N SER A 200 -6.56 -0.07 12.52
CA SER A 200 -5.73 0.61 11.52
C SER A 200 -5.37 2.03 11.96
N LEU A 201 -6.33 2.76 12.54
CA LEU A 201 -6.07 4.06 13.17
C LEU A 201 -5.10 3.92 14.35
N ARG A 202 -5.24 2.85 15.14
CA ARG A 202 -4.34 2.57 16.26
C ARG A 202 -2.89 2.41 15.81
N VAL A 203 -2.62 1.76 14.67
CA VAL A 203 -1.26 1.66 14.11
C VAL A 203 -0.61 3.04 13.97
N LEU A 204 -1.32 3.98 13.34
CA LEU A 204 -0.81 5.34 13.10
C LEU A 204 -0.59 6.10 14.42
N SER A 205 -1.54 6.00 15.36
CA SER A 205 -1.38 6.62 16.69
C SER A 205 -0.19 6.06 17.46
N LEU A 206 0.05 4.74 17.39
CA LEU A 206 1.17 4.08 18.07
C LEU A 206 2.52 4.57 17.53
N VAL A 207 2.63 4.80 16.23
CA VAL A 207 3.86 5.38 15.64
C VAL A 207 4.13 6.74 16.26
N LYS A 208 3.12 7.61 16.39
CA LYS A 208 3.26 8.93 17.00
C LYS A 208 3.55 8.87 18.50
N GLU A 209 3.00 7.90 19.22
CA GLU A 209 3.32 7.67 20.64
C GLU A 209 4.77 7.20 20.85
N ILE A 210 5.28 6.34 19.96
CA ILE A 210 6.64 5.78 20.07
C ILE A 210 7.67 6.81 19.62
N ASN A 211 7.44 7.47 18.49
CA ASN A 211 8.29 8.53 17.98
C ASN A 211 7.50 9.54 17.15
N PRO A 212 7.14 10.72 17.72
CA PRO A 212 6.31 11.71 17.03
C PRO A 212 7.00 12.33 15.81
N THR A 213 8.34 12.22 15.70
CA THR A 213 9.11 12.81 14.59
C THR A 213 9.01 11.99 13.31
N ILE A 214 8.54 10.75 13.35
CA ILE A 214 8.37 9.94 12.13
C ILE A 214 7.11 10.41 11.40
N PRO A 215 7.22 10.82 10.12
CA PRO A 215 6.04 11.12 9.32
C PRO A 215 5.15 9.88 9.16
N THR A 216 3.86 10.03 9.41
CA THR A 216 2.86 8.99 9.19
C THR A 216 2.03 9.27 7.95
N LYS A 217 1.64 8.20 7.25
CA LYS A 217 0.87 8.27 6.02
C LYS A 217 -0.25 7.25 6.00
N SER A 218 -1.35 7.59 5.34
CA SER A 218 -2.42 6.65 5.03
C SER A 218 -3.00 6.88 3.64
N GLY A 219 -3.88 5.97 3.24
CA GLY A 219 -4.46 5.95 1.90
C GLY A 219 -5.92 5.50 1.91
N LEU A 220 -6.68 6.07 0.98
CA LEU A 220 -8.07 5.73 0.67
C LEU A 220 -8.20 5.36 -0.80
N MET A 221 -8.94 4.29 -1.08
CA MET A 221 -9.39 3.92 -2.42
C MET A 221 -10.88 4.19 -2.54
N LEU A 222 -11.23 5.12 -3.42
CA LEU A 222 -12.59 5.53 -3.69
C LEU A 222 -13.22 4.69 -4.79
N GLY A 223 -14.52 4.42 -4.68
CA GLY A 223 -15.30 3.61 -5.61
C GLY A 223 -15.82 2.31 -5.01
N HIS A 224 -15.74 2.13 -3.69
CA HIS A 224 -16.31 0.98 -2.97
C HIS A 224 -17.77 1.21 -2.54
N GLY A 225 -18.30 2.43 -2.72
CA GLY A 225 -19.66 2.82 -2.34
C GLY A 225 -19.71 3.75 -1.12
N GLU A 226 -18.58 4.35 -0.78
CA GLU A 226 -18.46 5.43 0.21
C GLU A 226 -19.07 6.74 -0.30
N THR A 227 -19.61 7.55 0.61
CA THR A 227 -20.06 8.92 0.30
C THR A 227 -18.97 9.95 0.58
N ILE A 228 -19.14 11.18 0.08
CA ILE A 228 -18.21 12.29 0.36
C ILE A 228 -18.10 12.53 1.87
N GLU A 229 -19.22 12.50 2.59
CA GLU A 229 -19.29 12.75 4.03
C GLU A 229 -18.47 11.71 4.80
N GLU A 230 -18.58 10.44 4.45
CA GLU A 230 -17.81 9.35 5.08
C GLU A 230 -16.30 9.47 4.78
N VAL A 231 -15.95 9.90 3.56
CA VAL A 231 -14.55 10.16 3.19
C VAL A 231 -13.99 11.31 4.02
N VAL A 232 -14.75 12.41 4.18
CA VAL A 232 -14.35 13.56 5.01
C VAL A 232 -14.28 13.20 6.48
N GLU A 233 -15.19 12.38 7.00
CA GLU A 233 -15.12 11.83 8.36
C GLU A 233 -13.84 11.00 8.55
N THR A 234 -13.52 10.14 7.58
CA THR A 234 -12.29 9.33 7.62
C THR A 234 -11.03 10.20 7.60
N MET A 235 -11.02 11.31 6.85
CA MET A 235 -9.93 12.28 6.91
C MET A 235 -9.76 12.91 8.29
N LYS A 236 -10.87 13.26 8.96
CA LYS A 236 -10.85 13.81 10.32
C LYS A 236 -10.33 12.77 11.33
N ASP A 237 -10.79 11.53 11.22
CA ASP A 237 -10.32 10.42 12.05
C ASP A 237 -8.80 10.21 11.90
N LEU A 238 -8.30 10.19 10.66
CA LEU A 238 -6.88 10.08 10.37
C LEU A 238 -6.09 11.25 10.98
N ARG A 239 -6.59 12.47 10.90
CA ARG A 239 -5.94 13.61 11.55
C ARG A 239 -5.97 13.54 13.07
N ALA A 240 -7.06 13.05 13.66
CA ALA A 240 -7.20 12.90 15.10
C ALA A 240 -6.14 11.96 15.71
N VAL A 241 -5.67 10.96 14.95
CA VAL A 241 -4.56 10.08 15.35
C VAL A 241 -3.18 10.56 14.90
N GLY A 242 -3.07 11.80 14.41
CA GLY A 242 -1.80 12.39 14.01
C GLY A 242 -1.26 11.88 12.67
N CYS A 243 -2.10 11.45 11.73
CA CYS A 243 -1.67 11.13 10.37
C CYS A 243 -1.22 12.40 9.62
N ASP A 244 0.01 12.43 9.09
CA ASP A 244 0.57 13.64 8.47
C ASP A 244 0.29 13.74 6.97
N ARG A 245 0.28 12.60 6.26
CA ARG A 245 0.21 12.53 4.80
C ARG A 245 -0.98 11.68 4.34
N LEU A 246 -1.62 12.07 3.24
CA LEU A 246 -2.78 11.37 2.71
C LEU A 246 -2.65 11.09 1.21
N THR A 247 -3.03 9.88 0.81
CA THR A 247 -3.25 9.52 -0.59
C THR A 247 -4.71 9.16 -0.82
N ILE A 248 -5.29 9.63 -1.92
CA ILE A 248 -6.67 9.33 -2.31
C ILE A 248 -6.65 8.92 -3.78
N GLY A 249 -7.00 7.66 -4.06
CA GLY A 249 -6.96 7.08 -5.39
C GLY A 249 -8.26 6.39 -5.79
N GLN A 250 -8.44 6.09 -7.07
CA GLN A 250 -9.57 5.28 -7.54
C GLN A 250 -9.31 3.79 -7.28
N TYR A 251 -10.31 3.10 -6.74
CA TYR A 251 -10.37 1.65 -6.74
C TYR A 251 -10.52 1.14 -8.18
N MET A 252 -9.55 0.34 -8.60
CA MET A 252 -9.54 -0.33 -9.89
C MET A 252 -9.71 -1.81 -9.66
N ARG A 253 -10.84 -2.37 -10.10
CA ARG A 253 -11.19 -3.78 -9.92
C ARG A 253 -10.17 -4.67 -10.66
N PRO A 254 -9.39 -5.53 -9.95
CA PRO A 254 -8.37 -6.35 -10.59
C PRO A 254 -8.94 -7.49 -11.45
N SER A 255 -10.01 -8.14 -10.99
CA SER A 255 -10.71 -9.21 -11.70
C SER A 255 -12.20 -9.24 -11.33
N LEU A 256 -12.99 -10.09 -12.02
CA LEU A 256 -14.41 -10.29 -11.70
C LEU A 256 -14.64 -10.96 -10.33
N GLU A 257 -13.62 -11.55 -9.71
CA GLU A 257 -13.72 -12.13 -8.37
C GLU A 257 -13.59 -11.07 -7.26
N HIS A 258 -13.08 -9.88 -7.60
CA HIS A 258 -12.97 -8.74 -6.68
C HIS A 258 -14.26 -7.93 -6.64
N LEU A 259 -14.36 -7.06 -5.62
CA LEU A 259 -15.53 -6.18 -5.45
C LEU A 259 -15.81 -5.35 -6.72
N PRO A 260 -17.08 -5.20 -7.11
CA PRO A 260 -17.43 -4.33 -8.22
C PRO A 260 -17.16 -2.85 -7.88
N VAL A 261 -16.75 -2.07 -8.89
CA VAL A 261 -16.62 -0.62 -8.76
C VAL A 261 -18.03 -0.02 -8.66
N GLN A 262 -18.33 0.64 -7.54
CA GLN A 262 -19.62 1.31 -7.32
C GLN A 262 -19.68 2.70 -7.96
N LYS A 263 -18.54 3.40 -8.02
CA LYS A 263 -18.41 4.73 -8.62
C LYS A 263 -17.01 4.93 -9.17
N TYR A 264 -16.92 5.50 -10.37
CA TYR A 264 -15.69 6.14 -10.85
C TYR A 264 -15.76 7.62 -10.50
N TRP A 265 -14.90 8.04 -9.59
CA TRP A 265 -14.81 9.44 -9.16
C TRP A 265 -14.10 10.27 -10.26
N THR A 266 -14.59 11.48 -10.49
CA THR A 266 -14.01 12.36 -11.53
C THR A 266 -12.76 13.07 -11.01
N PRO A 267 -11.84 13.51 -11.89
CA PRO A 267 -10.68 14.31 -11.48
C PRO A 267 -11.05 15.51 -10.61
N GLU A 268 -12.15 16.22 -10.93
CA GLU A 268 -12.62 17.38 -10.19
C GLU A 268 -13.08 17.04 -8.77
N GLU A 269 -13.69 15.85 -8.58
CA GLU A 269 -14.05 15.37 -7.25
C GLU A 269 -12.79 15.04 -6.42
N PHE A 270 -11.75 14.46 -7.04
CA PHE A 270 -10.46 14.27 -6.37
C PHE A 270 -9.80 15.60 -5.99
N ASP A 271 -9.89 16.63 -6.83
CA ASP A 271 -9.37 17.98 -6.54
C ASP A 271 -10.13 18.65 -5.38
N ALA A 272 -11.45 18.48 -5.34
CA ALA A 272 -12.28 18.95 -4.24
C ALA A 272 -11.90 18.27 -2.91
N LEU A 273 -11.73 16.94 -2.93
CA LEU A 273 -11.28 16.18 -1.75
C LEU A 273 -9.86 16.56 -1.32
N SER A 274 -8.97 16.83 -2.28
CA SER A 274 -7.61 17.35 -2.00
C SER A 274 -7.69 18.66 -1.22
N SER A 275 -8.52 19.59 -1.69
CA SER A 275 -8.71 20.89 -1.04
C SER A 275 -9.28 20.75 0.38
N VAL A 276 -10.17 19.79 0.61
CA VAL A 276 -10.70 19.48 1.95
C VAL A 276 -9.61 18.90 2.84
N ALA A 277 -8.80 17.95 2.35
CA ALA A 277 -7.69 17.37 3.10
C ALA A 277 -6.66 18.44 3.53
N TRP A 278 -6.29 19.36 2.64
CA TRP A 278 -5.42 20.49 2.99
C TRP A 278 -6.02 21.38 4.08
N LYS A 279 -7.31 21.73 4.00
CA LYS A 279 -8.01 22.51 5.03
C LYS A 279 -8.10 21.79 6.38
N ILE A 280 -8.22 20.47 6.36
CA ILE A 280 -8.20 19.61 7.56
C ILE A 280 -6.80 19.56 8.19
N GLY A 281 -5.74 19.90 7.44
CA GLY A 281 -4.39 20.09 7.94
C GLY A 281 -3.46 18.90 7.73
N PHE A 282 -3.62 18.15 6.64
CA PHE A 282 -2.56 17.23 6.18
C PHE A 282 -1.38 18.04 5.61
N SER A 283 -0.16 17.58 5.85
CA SER A 283 1.08 18.21 5.39
C SER A 283 1.46 17.87 3.95
N HIS A 284 0.97 16.74 3.44
CA HIS A 284 1.19 16.30 2.07
C HIS A 284 -0.03 15.50 1.60
N VAL A 285 -0.64 15.94 0.50
CA VAL A 285 -1.80 15.28 -0.10
C VAL A 285 -1.51 14.96 -1.56
N ARG A 286 -1.79 13.72 -1.95
CA ARG A 286 -1.91 13.32 -3.35
C ARG A 286 -3.30 12.74 -3.56
N SER A 287 -4.09 13.37 -4.42
CA SER A 287 -5.47 12.98 -4.71
C SER A 287 -5.65 12.92 -6.21
N GLY A 288 -6.12 11.80 -6.74
CA GLY A 288 -6.35 11.67 -8.17
C GLY A 288 -6.64 10.24 -8.59
N PRO A 289 -7.22 10.02 -9.79
CA PRO A 289 -7.72 8.72 -10.18
C PRO A 289 -6.65 7.60 -10.15
N LEU A 290 -5.44 7.89 -10.60
CA LEU A 290 -4.36 6.90 -10.65
C LEU A 290 -3.41 6.95 -9.44
N VAL A 291 -3.68 7.79 -8.43
CA VAL A 291 -2.83 7.88 -7.24
C VAL A 291 -2.83 6.54 -6.50
N ARG A 292 -1.66 6.13 -6.03
CA ARG A 292 -1.43 4.97 -5.16
C ARG A 292 -0.63 5.40 -3.95
N SER A 293 -0.65 4.61 -2.88
CA SER A 293 0.06 4.95 -1.64
C SER A 293 1.56 5.21 -1.82
N SER A 294 2.21 4.59 -2.81
CA SER A 294 3.63 4.80 -3.13
C SER A 294 3.90 5.77 -4.28
N TYR A 295 2.85 6.31 -4.93
CA TYR A 295 2.99 7.25 -6.03
C TYR A 295 3.56 8.59 -5.51
N HIS A 296 4.65 9.06 -6.13
CA HIS A 296 5.38 10.28 -5.74
C HIS A 296 5.79 10.32 -4.25
N ALA A 297 5.99 9.17 -3.61
CA ALA A 297 6.34 9.11 -2.18
C ALA A 297 7.68 9.77 -1.83
N GLY A 298 8.62 9.81 -2.78
CA GLY A 298 9.92 10.45 -2.64
C GLY A 298 9.98 11.92 -3.06
N GLU A 299 8.86 12.52 -3.46
CA GLU A 299 8.80 13.95 -3.73
C GLU A 299 8.58 14.71 -2.41
N GLU A 300 9.43 15.68 -2.13
CA GLU A 300 9.15 16.68 -1.10
C GLU A 300 7.99 17.56 -1.61
N GLY A 301 6.94 17.69 -0.79
CA GLY A 301 5.72 18.43 -1.13
C GLY A 301 5.90 19.92 -1.05
#